data_AF-A0AAJ5E7E1-F1
#
_entry.id   AF-A0AAJ5E7E1-F1
#
_cell.length_a   1.000
_cell.length_b   1.000
_cell.length_c   1.000
_cell.angle_alpha   90.00
_cell.angle_beta   90.00
_cell.angle_gamma   90.00
#
_symmetry.space_group_name_H-M   'P 1'
#
loop_
_entity.id
_entity.type
_entity.pdbx_description
1 polymer ?
#
loop_
_entity_poly.entity_id
_entity_poly.type
_entity_poly.pdbx_seq_one_letter_code
_entity_poly.pdbx_strand_id
1 'polypeptide(L)'
;MSLSVHAKTLATPPLLKRFNGVFGRHALLAGAVACALAVGVAGHAFAQGGTAKPVKGAPSPFTTPTLPNPVFTNPDAIHGFDVTGFIQNMTLDPTNASCPNTSDPSRFGGTVQLNGMTITVPCNTVLQMPANTLTWADFVRGGTLALNKGPTSYPSFEIHVVGNTVSNKQIAGLIFVSQQSANAGSGYITRIDYTNGNIEVDSGNALQPTIIQINDPSGRFGRPQSPDPRFSVDDANPTIHAATGYPMCVPRTVSGDDALCPQKNRPKVVTPTTTNNCRNFSQAGVTPPASGELSPPALGQVYCSQFVMKRFSDAARTAADPDPTQQAPFEVGDFISYAGTLFKSTTAGTPDYISAHTIEANIGIYTQPGSQPSYLAIGEFGIGTADPAATAINGVAQETQDRIFLEASTTDVKTPVDIYLIDVNPSTGVQTNRWVTPYEMTGECNPAQSLATSCLGVSGGITTQNTGPQPQRARVRATKAPTGLLSQPTRTLRVVARSLCVPQMTASQTAVDSCIQNASRLTVANGLIAGQYVAPVFEFIFPEGVKPGDPVVPNDFWHLPFLRNGEGVSTPTGVGPLDPTPW
;
A
#
# COMPACT_ATOMS: atom_id res chain seq x y z
N MET A 1 33.42 16.17 -79.14
CA MET A 1 34.01 15.11 -78.29
C MET A 1 32.88 14.64 -77.36
N SER A 2 31.99 13.71 -77.70
CA SER A 2 32.15 12.26 -77.98
C SER A 2 33.21 11.62 -77.07
N LEU A 3 32.94 10.61 -76.24
CA LEU A 3 32.00 9.49 -76.36
C LEU A 3 31.48 8.97 -75.00
N SER A 4 30.29 8.37 -75.09
CA SER A 4 29.54 7.58 -74.13
C SER A 4 29.78 6.08 -74.34
N VAL A 5 29.65 5.25 -73.29
CA VAL A 5 29.34 3.80 -73.31
C VAL A 5 28.61 3.52 -71.96
N HIS A 6 27.27 3.52 -71.81
CA HIS A 6 26.22 2.55 -72.21
C HIS A 6 26.66 1.08 -72.04
N ALA A 7 26.07 0.18 -71.25
CA ALA A 7 24.67 -0.14 -70.95
C ALA A 7 24.68 -1.28 -69.87
N LYS A 8 23.63 -1.85 -69.27
CA LYS A 8 22.17 -1.86 -69.48
C LYS A 8 21.49 -2.64 -68.32
N THR A 9 20.26 -2.22 -67.98
CA THR A 9 19.10 -3.00 -67.45
C THR A 9 19.16 -3.76 -66.11
N LEU A 10 18.24 -3.43 -65.18
CA LEU A 10 17.02 -4.24 -64.93
C LEU A 10 15.93 -3.49 -64.12
N ALA A 11 14.70 -3.57 -64.65
CA ALA A 11 13.34 -3.39 -64.11
C ALA A 11 13.06 -2.96 -62.64
N THR A 12 12.16 -1.97 -62.49
CA THR A 12 11.19 -1.74 -61.38
C THR A 12 10.23 -2.93 -61.20
N PRO A 13 9.69 -3.25 -59.98
CA PRO A 13 8.77 -2.39 -59.20
C PRO A 13 8.84 -2.65 -57.65
N PRO A 14 7.78 -2.47 -56.84
CA PRO A 14 7.13 -1.25 -56.35
C PRO A 14 7.26 -1.08 -54.81
N LEU A 15 6.59 -0.04 -54.28
CA LEU A 15 6.33 0.25 -52.85
C LEU A 15 6.36 -0.97 -51.91
N LEU A 16 7.22 -0.90 -50.90
CA LEU A 16 7.20 -1.79 -49.74
C LEU A 16 7.17 -0.97 -48.45
N LYS A 17 5.99 -0.96 -47.82
CA LYS A 17 5.76 -0.60 -46.41
C LYS A 17 6.70 -1.41 -45.52
N ARG A 18 7.54 -0.73 -44.73
CA ARG A 18 8.17 -1.30 -43.53
C ARG A 18 8.39 -0.20 -42.49
N PHE A 19 7.45 -0.10 -41.55
CA PHE A 19 7.74 0.24 -40.16
C PHE A 19 6.90 -0.69 -39.29
N ASN A 20 7.43 -1.89 -39.04
CA ASN A 20 7.06 -2.68 -37.88
C ASN A 20 7.98 -2.24 -36.75
N GLY A 21 7.49 -1.34 -35.89
CA GLY A 21 8.10 -1.00 -34.62
C GLY A 21 7.12 -1.36 -33.52
N VAL A 22 7.32 -2.52 -32.93
CA VAL A 22 6.59 -3.04 -31.77
C VAL A 22 6.88 -2.12 -30.58
N PHE A 23 5.99 -1.17 -30.29
CA PHE A 23 5.97 -0.51 -28.99
C PHE A 23 5.24 -1.44 -28.01
N GLY A 24 6.02 -2.28 -27.35
CA GLY A 24 5.58 -3.05 -26.19
C GLY A 24 5.24 -2.11 -25.04
N ARG A 25 3.95 -1.95 -24.77
CA ARG A 25 3.43 -1.40 -23.52
C ARG A 25 3.85 -2.29 -22.36
N HIS A 26 4.82 -1.88 -21.54
CA HIS A 26 5.14 -2.55 -20.27
C HIS A 26 5.26 -1.52 -19.14
N ALA A 27 4.44 -1.74 -18.11
CA ALA A 27 4.61 -1.40 -16.70
C ALA A 27 4.99 0.04 -16.31
N LEU A 28 4.00 0.93 -16.33
CA LEU A 28 3.93 2.06 -15.40
C LEU A 28 2.82 1.71 -14.41
N LEU A 29 3.14 1.23 -13.20
CA LEU A 29 2.28 1.14 -12.01
C LEU A 29 3.01 0.31 -10.93
N ALA A 30 4.01 0.89 -10.27
CA ALA A 30 4.72 0.28 -9.13
C ALA A 30 5.10 1.32 -8.06
N GLY A 31 4.22 2.31 -7.84
CA GLY A 31 4.41 3.37 -6.85
C GLY A 31 3.09 4.00 -6.41
N ALA A 32 2.02 3.21 -6.31
CA ALA A 32 0.67 3.74 -6.09
C ALA A 32 0.49 4.37 -4.71
N VAL A 33 1.21 3.90 -3.68
CA VAL A 33 1.15 4.51 -2.33
C VAL A 33 1.88 5.87 -2.28
N ALA A 34 2.95 6.03 -3.06
CA ALA A 34 3.68 7.29 -3.17
C ALA A 34 2.96 8.33 -4.04
N CYS A 35 2.39 7.91 -5.19
CA CYS A 35 1.70 8.81 -6.11
C CYS A 35 0.29 9.23 -5.66
N ALA A 36 -0.39 8.46 -4.80
CA ALA A 36 -1.69 8.84 -4.27
C ALA A 36 -1.64 10.14 -3.45
N LEU A 37 -0.48 10.45 -2.84
CA LEU A 37 -0.31 11.66 -2.04
C LEU A 37 -0.16 12.96 -2.86
N ALA A 38 0.04 12.89 -4.18
CA ALA A 38 0.39 14.05 -5.00
C ALA A 38 -0.71 14.56 -5.96
N VAL A 39 -1.83 13.84 -6.11
CA VAL A 39 -2.79 14.16 -7.17
C VAL A 39 -4.22 14.00 -6.69
N GLY A 40 -4.77 15.06 -6.10
CA GLY A 40 -6.21 15.34 -6.05
C GLY A 40 -6.78 15.68 -7.43
N VAL A 41 -6.44 14.89 -8.45
CA VAL A 41 -7.04 14.96 -9.79
C VAL A 41 -7.50 13.57 -10.11
N ALA A 42 -8.80 13.45 -10.38
CA ALA A 42 -9.48 12.26 -10.88
C ALA A 42 -8.81 11.71 -12.15
N GLY A 43 -7.68 11.03 -11.99
CA GLY A 43 -6.98 10.30 -13.02
C GLY A 43 -7.75 9.04 -13.30
N HIS A 44 -8.49 9.03 -14.41
CA HIS A 44 -9.15 7.83 -14.90
C HIS A 44 -8.11 6.81 -15.36
N ALA A 45 -7.53 6.07 -14.43
CA ALA A 45 -6.86 4.81 -14.73
C ALA A 45 -7.96 3.82 -15.13
N PHE A 46 -8.33 3.82 -16.42
CA PHE A 46 -9.15 2.77 -17.03
C PHE A 46 -8.34 1.46 -17.08
N ALA A 47 -8.15 0.83 -15.92
CA ALA A 47 -7.79 -0.57 -15.84
C ALA A 47 -9.08 -1.40 -15.97
N GLN A 48 -9.27 -2.03 -17.13
CA GLN A 48 -10.29 -3.07 -17.28
C GLN A 48 -9.91 -4.28 -16.39
N GLY A 49 -10.83 -4.75 -15.54
CA GLY A 49 -10.64 -5.99 -14.75
C GLY A 49 -10.85 -5.90 -13.22
N GLY A 50 -11.74 -5.05 -12.72
CA GLY A 50 -12.21 -5.11 -11.32
C GLY A 50 -13.33 -6.15 -11.13
N THR A 51 -13.67 -6.45 -9.87
CA THR A 51 -14.86 -7.23 -9.50
C THR A 51 -16.13 -6.70 -10.19
N ALA A 52 -17.17 -7.55 -10.31
CA ALA A 52 -18.45 -7.11 -10.84
C ALA A 52 -18.98 -5.91 -10.05
N LYS A 53 -19.62 -4.95 -10.73
CA LYS A 53 -20.26 -3.82 -10.06
C LYS A 53 -21.38 -4.35 -9.14
N PRO A 54 -21.43 -3.95 -7.87
CA PRO A 54 -22.51 -4.33 -6.97
C PRO A 54 -23.89 -4.04 -7.59
N VAL A 55 -24.84 -4.98 -7.43
CA VAL A 55 -26.22 -4.76 -7.85
C VAL A 55 -26.89 -3.83 -6.85
N LYS A 56 -27.40 -2.69 -7.34
CA LYS A 56 -28.07 -1.68 -6.50
C LYS A 56 -29.21 -2.33 -5.69
N GLY A 57 -29.12 -2.26 -4.36
CA GLY A 57 -30.19 -2.67 -3.44
C GLY A 57 -30.09 -4.10 -2.88
N ALA A 58 -29.02 -4.85 -3.18
CA ALA A 58 -28.78 -6.12 -2.49
C ALA A 58 -28.44 -5.85 -1.01
N PRO A 59 -29.16 -6.47 -0.05
CA PRO A 59 -28.84 -6.31 1.37
C PRO A 59 -27.52 -7.02 1.67
N SER A 60 -26.61 -6.33 2.35
CA SER A 60 -25.41 -6.97 2.88
C SER A 60 -25.79 -7.98 3.96
N PRO A 61 -25.11 -9.13 4.08
CA PRO A 61 -25.26 -10.01 5.25
C PRO A 61 -24.85 -9.32 6.56
N PHE A 62 -24.06 -8.25 6.48
CA PHE A 62 -23.59 -7.46 7.62
C PHE A 62 -23.75 -5.97 7.33
N THR A 63 -24.56 -5.27 8.13
CA THR A 63 -24.75 -3.82 8.03
C THR A 63 -24.30 -3.14 9.31
N THR A 64 -23.52 -2.08 9.19
CA THR A 64 -23.16 -1.19 10.29
C THR A 64 -24.04 0.05 10.22
N PRO A 65 -24.79 0.40 11.28
CA PRO A 65 -25.53 1.65 11.30
C PRO A 65 -24.58 2.85 11.15
N THR A 66 -24.97 3.88 10.41
CA THR A 66 -24.21 5.14 10.44
C THR A 66 -24.33 5.80 11.83
N LEU A 67 -23.27 6.46 12.30
CA LEU A 67 -23.33 7.21 13.56
C LEU A 67 -24.34 8.37 13.43
N PRO A 68 -25.00 8.80 14.52
CA PRO A 68 -25.88 9.96 14.46
C PRO A 68 -25.07 11.25 14.33
N ASN A 69 -25.58 12.21 13.55
CA ASN A 69 -25.02 13.56 13.46
C ASN A 69 -24.91 14.20 14.86
N PRO A 70 -23.81 14.89 15.18
CA PRO A 70 -23.73 15.72 16.37
C PRO A 70 -24.65 16.94 16.25
N VAL A 71 -24.84 17.66 17.37
CA VAL A 71 -25.58 18.92 17.37
C VAL A 71 -24.63 20.05 16.97
N PHE A 72 -24.94 20.72 15.87
CA PHE A 72 -24.13 21.84 15.37
C PHE A 72 -24.70 23.17 15.85
N THR A 73 -23.86 24.01 16.47
CA THR A 73 -24.29 25.33 16.93
C THR A 73 -24.49 26.30 15.76
N ASN A 74 -23.64 26.21 14.73
CA ASN A 74 -23.73 27.02 13.52
C ASN A 74 -23.24 26.21 12.30
N PRO A 75 -24.10 25.33 11.73
CA PRO A 75 -23.70 24.46 10.63
C PRO A 75 -23.29 25.23 9.36
N ASP A 76 -23.86 26.42 9.12
CA ASP A 76 -23.55 27.25 7.95
C ASP A 76 -22.13 27.85 8.00
N ALA A 77 -21.51 27.89 9.19
CA ALA A 77 -20.14 28.34 9.38
C ALA A 77 -19.10 27.20 9.29
N ILE A 78 -19.52 26.01 8.86
CA ILE A 78 -18.66 24.84 8.66
C ILE A 78 -18.52 24.60 7.16
N HIS A 79 -17.29 24.46 6.68
CA HIS A 79 -17.00 24.04 5.30
C HIS A 79 -15.64 23.35 5.21
N GLY A 80 -15.52 22.40 4.29
CA GLY A 80 -14.29 21.65 4.06
C GLY A 80 -13.17 22.51 3.50
N PHE A 81 -11.94 22.16 3.86
CA PHE A 81 -10.74 22.54 3.15
C PHE A 81 -9.85 21.32 2.92
N ASP A 82 -9.07 21.38 1.85
CA ASP A 82 -8.03 20.42 1.50
C ASP A 82 -6.82 21.22 1.04
N VAL A 83 -5.68 21.05 1.72
CA VAL A 83 -4.47 21.83 1.47
C VAL A 83 -3.26 20.92 1.47
N THR A 84 -2.52 20.96 0.36
CA THR A 84 -1.18 20.38 0.25
C THR A 84 -0.13 21.49 0.14
N GLY A 85 0.98 21.32 0.85
CA GLY A 85 2.10 22.24 0.78
C GLY A 85 3.31 21.77 1.57
N PHE A 86 4.39 22.54 1.50
CA PHE A 86 5.57 22.28 2.32
C PHE A 86 5.42 22.87 3.72
N ILE A 87 5.91 22.15 4.73
CA ILE A 87 5.88 22.60 6.13
C ILE A 87 6.73 23.88 6.29
N GLN A 88 6.05 25.01 6.51
CA GLN A 88 6.71 26.30 6.76
C GLN A 88 7.07 26.45 8.25
N ASN A 89 6.15 26.02 9.10
CA ASN A 89 6.33 25.94 10.55
C ASN A 89 5.42 24.86 11.12
N MET A 90 5.83 24.25 12.22
CA MET A 90 5.01 23.30 12.99
C MET A 90 5.29 23.48 14.47
N THR A 91 4.24 23.45 15.28
CA THR A 91 4.34 23.63 16.73
C THR A 91 3.65 22.51 17.48
N LEU A 92 4.13 22.28 18.70
CA LEU A 92 3.45 21.51 19.73
C LEU A 92 3.01 22.50 20.82
N ASP A 93 1.83 22.38 21.41
CA ASP A 93 1.48 23.13 22.62
C ASP A 93 2.26 22.56 23.81
N PRO A 94 3.30 23.27 24.33
CA PRO A 94 4.14 22.72 25.37
C PRO A 94 3.49 22.79 26.76
N THR A 95 2.37 23.52 26.89
CA THR A 95 1.70 23.80 28.18
C THR A 95 0.46 22.96 28.41
N ASN A 96 0.07 22.12 27.45
CA ASN A 96 -1.18 21.36 27.46
C ASN A 96 -2.46 22.22 27.51
N ALA A 97 -2.35 23.55 27.36
CA ALA A 97 -3.47 24.47 27.53
C ALA A 97 -4.58 24.24 26.48
N SER A 98 -4.19 23.80 25.28
CA SER A 98 -5.10 23.47 24.18
C SER A 98 -5.61 22.03 24.22
N CYS A 99 -5.15 21.22 25.17
CA CYS A 99 -5.43 19.78 25.27
C CYS A 99 -5.95 19.36 26.66
N PRO A 100 -7.05 19.98 27.15
CA PRO A 100 -7.51 19.79 28.54
C PRO A 100 -7.95 18.34 28.85
N ASN A 101 -8.30 17.56 27.83
CA ASN A 101 -8.84 16.21 27.97
C ASN A 101 -7.79 15.10 27.86
N THR A 102 -6.50 15.45 27.79
CA THR A 102 -5.40 14.49 27.86
C THR A 102 -4.26 15.03 28.73
N SER A 103 -3.64 14.16 29.52
CA SER A 103 -2.43 14.48 30.29
C SER A 103 -1.16 13.85 29.68
N ASP A 104 -1.32 13.01 28.66
CA ASP A 104 -0.22 12.35 27.97
C ASP A 104 0.43 13.30 26.94
N PRO A 105 1.72 13.67 27.11
CA PRO A 105 2.42 14.57 26.19
C PRO A 105 2.55 14.05 24.76
N SER A 106 2.40 12.74 24.51
CA SER A 106 2.35 12.18 23.16
C SER A 106 1.06 12.52 22.42
N ARG A 107 0.03 13.01 23.11
CA ARG A 107 -1.29 13.29 22.55
C ARG A 107 -1.55 14.78 22.36
N PHE A 108 -0.55 15.62 22.57
CA PHE A 108 -0.70 17.07 22.44
C PHE A 108 -0.82 17.48 20.97
N GLY A 109 -1.70 18.45 20.72
CA GLY A 109 -1.89 19.10 19.43
C GLY A 109 -0.98 20.32 19.27
N GLY A 110 -1.29 21.16 18.28
CA GLY A 110 -0.54 22.37 18.03
C GLY A 110 -1.00 23.05 16.74
N THR A 111 -0.05 23.52 15.93
CA THR A 111 -0.37 24.15 14.65
C THR A 111 0.62 23.75 13.57
N VAL A 112 0.15 23.76 12.32
CA VAL A 112 1.01 23.68 11.14
C VAL A 112 0.75 24.87 10.24
N GLN A 113 1.81 25.41 9.64
CA GLN A 113 1.73 26.51 8.68
C GLN A 113 2.07 26.03 7.28
N LEU A 114 1.13 26.20 6.34
CA LEU A 114 1.23 25.78 4.95
C LEU A 114 0.71 26.88 4.04
N ASN A 115 1.50 27.25 3.03
CA ASN A 115 1.12 28.30 2.06
C ASN A 115 0.65 29.61 2.73
N GLY A 116 1.19 29.95 3.91
CA GLY A 116 0.82 31.11 4.71
C GLY A 116 -0.41 30.91 5.61
N MET A 117 -1.16 29.81 5.48
CA MET A 117 -2.30 29.47 6.32
C MET A 117 -1.83 28.77 7.60
N THR A 118 -2.40 29.16 8.75
CA THR A 118 -2.16 28.50 10.03
C THR A 118 -3.35 27.58 10.34
N ILE A 119 -3.08 26.28 10.36
CA ILE A 119 -4.08 25.24 10.62
C ILE A 119 -3.87 24.74 12.05
N THR A 120 -4.95 24.69 12.82
CA THR A 120 -4.97 24.04 14.14
C THR A 120 -4.92 22.53 13.97
N VAL A 121 -3.96 21.90 14.64
CA VAL A 121 -3.86 20.44 14.75
C VAL A 121 -4.44 20.05 16.11
N PRO A 122 -5.58 19.32 16.15
CA PRO A 122 -6.18 18.89 17.41
C PRO A 122 -5.27 17.99 18.24
N CYS A 123 -5.57 17.91 19.52
CA CYS A 123 -5.05 16.87 20.41
C CYS A 123 -5.50 15.50 19.90
N ASN A 124 -4.78 14.45 20.29
CA ASN A 124 -5.01 13.08 19.85
C ASN A 124 -4.87 12.87 18.33
N THR A 125 -4.34 13.85 17.59
CA THR A 125 -4.11 13.70 16.14
C THR A 125 -3.03 12.66 15.88
N VAL A 126 -3.39 11.68 15.08
CA VAL A 126 -2.49 10.66 14.53
C VAL A 126 -2.40 10.92 13.03
N LEU A 127 -1.19 11.20 12.56
CA LEU A 127 -0.85 11.46 11.16
C LEU A 127 -0.35 10.20 10.47
N GLN A 128 -0.67 10.09 9.19
CA GLN A 128 -0.25 8.97 8.36
C GLN A 128 0.98 9.32 7.52
N MET A 129 1.89 8.37 7.41
CA MET A 129 3.12 8.44 6.62
C MET A 129 3.20 7.19 5.74
N PRO A 130 3.96 7.18 4.63
CA PRO A 130 3.91 6.10 3.64
C PRO A 130 4.04 4.67 4.18
N ALA A 131 4.84 4.47 5.23
CA ALA A 131 5.03 3.17 5.89
C ALA A 131 5.10 3.29 7.42
N ASN A 132 4.56 4.37 7.98
CA ASN A 132 4.57 4.60 9.42
C ASN A 132 3.36 5.47 9.82
N THR A 133 3.01 5.47 11.10
CA THR A 133 1.94 6.31 11.65
C THR A 133 2.39 6.81 13.01
N LEU A 134 2.28 8.12 13.21
CA LEU A 134 2.78 8.79 14.43
C LEU A 134 1.69 9.69 15.01
N THR A 135 1.80 9.98 16.30
CA THR A 135 1.08 11.13 16.86
C THR A 135 1.69 12.43 16.34
N TRP A 136 0.90 13.50 16.31
CA TRP A 136 1.42 14.84 16.00
C TRP A 136 2.60 15.22 16.91
N ALA A 137 2.50 14.92 18.21
CA ALA A 137 3.55 15.23 19.17
C ALA A 137 4.86 14.48 18.88
N ASP A 138 4.79 13.18 18.57
CA ASP A 138 5.99 12.39 18.26
C ASP A 138 6.66 12.86 16.97
N PHE A 139 5.86 13.21 15.97
CA PHE A 139 6.37 13.74 14.71
C PHE A 139 7.12 15.08 14.88
N VAL A 140 6.54 16.02 15.62
CA VAL A 140 7.16 17.33 15.91
C VAL A 140 8.42 17.15 16.78
N ARG A 141 8.38 16.24 17.76
CA ARG A 141 9.55 15.93 18.62
C ARG A 141 10.69 15.27 17.88
N GLY A 142 10.44 14.65 16.72
CA GLY A 142 11.48 14.15 15.81
C GLY A 142 12.40 15.24 15.24
N GLY A 143 12.12 16.52 15.49
CA GLY A 143 12.98 17.63 15.13
C GLY A 143 12.57 18.32 13.82
N THR A 144 13.36 19.34 13.43
CA THR A 144 13.01 20.23 12.31
C THR A 144 13.01 19.53 10.95
N LEU A 145 12.02 19.87 10.14
CA LEU A 145 11.79 19.39 8.77
C LEU A 145 11.95 20.52 7.75
N ALA A 146 12.57 21.64 8.14
CA ALA A 146 12.39 22.95 7.49
C ALA A 146 13.20 23.18 6.21
N LEU A 147 12.62 24.02 5.35
CA LEU A 147 13.18 24.65 4.13
C LEU A 147 14.30 25.66 4.37
N ASN A 148 14.68 25.95 5.63
CA ASN A 148 15.62 27.01 5.96
C ASN A 148 16.64 26.58 7.01
N LYS A 149 17.74 25.97 6.57
CA LYS A 149 19.04 26.00 7.26
C LYS A 149 20.20 25.87 6.26
N GLY A 150 20.41 26.93 5.49
CA GLY A 150 21.62 27.13 4.69
C GLY A 150 21.63 26.39 3.34
N PRO A 151 22.64 26.67 2.50
CA PRO A 151 22.73 26.19 1.11
C PRO A 151 22.86 24.66 0.97
N THR A 152 22.93 23.92 2.07
CA THR A 152 23.06 22.45 2.09
C THR A 152 21.74 21.71 2.39
N SER A 153 20.66 22.37 2.81
CA SER A 153 19.38 21.69 3.11
C SER A 153 18.62 21.25 1.85
N TYR A 154 18.04 20.05 1.89
CA TYR A 154 17.00 19.63 0.94
C TYR A 154 15.67 20.34 1.22
N PRO A 155 14.74 20.41 0.23
CA PRO A 155 13.43 21.02 0.46
C PRO A 155 12.69 20.30 1.60
N SER A 156 11.79 21.04 2.23
CA SER A 156 10.97 20.61 3.36
C SER A 156 10.06 19.45 2.96
N PHE A 157 9.43 18.85 3.96
CA PHE A 157 8.49 17.76 3.79
C PHE A 157 7.14 18.33 3.34
N GLU A 158 6.52 17.62 2.41
CA GLU A 158 5.17 17.85 1.96
C GLU A 158 4.20 17.32 3.02
N ILE A 159 3.17 18.09 3.30
CA ILE A 159 2.08 17.69 4.17
C ILE A 159 0.77 18.05 3.49
N HIS A 160 -0.15 17.11 3.56
CA HIS A 160 -1.51 17.21 3.07
C HIS A 160 -2.44 17.20 4.29
N VAL A 161 -3.24 18.26 4.43
CA VAL A 161 -4.14 18.46 5.56
C VAL A 161 -5.54 18.63 5.04
N VAL A 162 -6.42 17.71 5.45
CA VAL A 162 -7.85 17.76 5.17
C VAL A 162 -8.54 18.14 6.48
N GLY A 163 -9.39 19.16 6.45
CA GLY A 163 -10.03 19.68 7.64
C GLY A 163 -11.31 20.46 7.33
N ASN A 164 -11.88 21.09 8.35
CA ASN A 164 -12.97 22.02 8.19
C ASN A 164 -12.57 23.39 8.76
N THR A 165 -13.06 24.44 8.12
CA THR A 165 -13.16 25.74 8.77
C THR A 165 -14.35 25.68 9.72
N VAL A 166 -14.13 25.89 11.01
CA VAL A 166 -15.17 25.95 12.04
C VAL A 166 -15.11 27.33 12.70
N SER A 167 -16.16 28.14 12.52
CA SER A 167 -16.21 29.51 13.07
C SER A 167 -14.96 30.33 12.74
N ASN A 168 -14.54 30.32 11.46
CA ASN A 168 -13.35 30.99 10.92
C ASN A 168 -11.98 30.45 11.39
N LYS A 169 -11.93 29.26 12.00
CA LYS A 169 -10.68 28.57 12.34
C LYS A 169 -10.53 27.32 11.47
N GLN A 170 -9.37 27.16 10.83
CA GLN A 170 -9.04 25.93 10.12
C GLN A 170 -8.60 24.88 11.13
N ILE A 171 -9.36 23.79 11.24
CA ILE A 171 -9.09 22.68 12.15
C ILE A 171 -8.88 21.41 11.32
N ALA A 172 -7.73 20.76 11.49
CA ALA A 172 -7.39 19.52 10.79
C ALA A 172 -8.25 18.34 11.29
N GLY A 173 -8.68 17.48 10.37
CA GLY A 173 -9.27 16.17 10.69
C GLY A 173 -8.34 15.02 10.30
N LEU A 174 -7.69 15.12 9.14
CA LEU A 174 -6.74 14.13 8.63
C LEU A 174 -5.44 14.84 8.21
N ILE A 175 -4.31 14.19 8.47
CA ILE A 175 -2.97 14.69 8.15
C ILE A 175 -2.15 13.56 7.53
N PHE A 176 -1.56 13.84 6.38
CA PHE A 176 -0.65 12.94 5.68
C PHE A 176 0.69 13.65 5.44
N VAL A 177 1.81 12.99 5.69
CA VAL A 177 3.16 13.59 5.54
C VAL A 177 4.04 12.71 4.67
N SER A 178 4.75 13.33 3.71
CA SER A 178 5.79 12.68 2.91
C SER A 178 6.91 13.65 2.53
N GLN A 179 8.05 13.19 2.02
CA GLN A 179 9.05 14.08 1.42
C GLN A 179 8.88 14.09 -0.09
N GLN A 180 8.44 15.22 -0.65
CA GLN A 180 8.27 15.42 -2.10
C GLN A 180 7.59 14.21 -2.75
N SER A 181 6.38 13.91 -2.27
CA SER A 181 5.51 12.78 -2.62
C SER A 181 6.20 11.41 -2.72
N ALA A 182 7.27 11.23 -1.94
CA ALA A 182 8.09 10.03 -1.75
C ALA A 182 9.06 9.67 -2.89
N ASN A 183 9.98 10.62 -3.25
CA ASN A 183 11.15 10.47 -4.15
C ASN A 183 11.29 9.07 -4.79
N ALA A 184 10.41 8.81 -5.75
CA ALA A 184 10.26 7.49 -6.31
C ALA A 184 11.07 7.36 -7.59
N GLY A 185 11.56 6.15 -7.83
CA GLY A 185 12.28 5.83 -9.05
C GLY A 185 12.22 4.35 -9.34
N SER A 186 12.76 3.98 -10.49
CA SER A 186 12.84 2.58 -10.89
C SER A 186 14.05 2.35 -11.78
N GLY A 187 14.63 1.16 -11.71
CA GLY A 187 15.75 0.79 -12.55
C GLY A 187 16.27 -0.60 -12.24
N TYR A 188 17.28 -1.02 -12.99
CA TYR A 188 17.95 -2.30 -12.77
C TYR A 188 18.99 -2.17 -11.66
N ILE A 189 19.05 -3.15 -10.76
CA ILE A 189 20.13 -3.28 -9.79
C ILE A 189 21.43 -3.58 -10.55
N THR A 190 22.43 -2.71 -10.41
CA THR A 190 23.76 -2.88 -11.01
C THR A 190 24.75 -3.50 -10.04
N ARG A 191 24.58 -3.25 -8.73
CA ARG A 191 25.42 -3.79 -7.67
C ARG A 191 24.66 -3.86 -6.35
N ILE A 192 25.02 -4.83 -5.52
CA ILE A 192 24.62 -4.87 -4.11
C ILE A 192 25.89 -4.70 -3.28
N ASP A 193 25.92 -3.66 -2.44
CA ASP A 193 26.98 -3.45 -1.48
C ASP A 193 26.69 -4.24 -0.20
N TYR A 194 27.18 -5.47 -0.15
CA TYR A 194 26.97 -6.34 1.02
C TYR A 194 27.64 -5.81 2.30
N THR A 195 28.63 -4.92 2.21
CA THR A 195 29.28 -4.32 3.38
C THR A 195 28.35 -3.33 4.07
N ASN A 196 27.73 -2.44 3.28
CA ASN A 196 26.87 -1.38 3.80
C ASN A 196 25.37 -1.74 3.78
N GLY A 197 24.96 -2.77 3.02
CA GLY A 197 23.57 -3.14 2.83
C GLY A 197 22.83 -2.24 1.84
N ASN A 198 23.56 -1.56 0.95
CA ASN A 198 23.00 -0.65 -0.05
C ASN A 198 22.78 -1.35 -1.39
N ILE A 199 21.74 -0.93 -2.10
CA ILE A 199 21.45 -1.34 -3.47
C ILE A 199 21.86 -0.19 -4.40
N GLU A 200 22.63 -0.50 -5.43
CA GLU A 200 22.96 0.44 -6.50
C GLU A 200 22.07 0.17 -7.70
N VAL A 201 21.36 1.20 -8.14
CA VAL A 201 20.44 1.17 -9.28
C VAL A 201 21.02 1.96 -10.43
N ASP A 202 20.87 1.44 -11.65
CA ASP A 202 21.31 2.11 -12.86
C ASP A 202 20.65 3.48 -13.02
N SER A 203 21.49 4.51 -13.17
CA SER A 203 21.09 5.89 -13.47
C SER A 203 21.32 6.28 -14.93
N GLY A 204 21.87 5.37 -15.75
CA GLY A 204 22.44 5.65 -17.06
C GLY A 204 23.91 6.10 -17.00
N ASN A 205 24.47 6.29 -15.80
CA ASN A 205 25.89 6.60 -15.58
C ASN A 205 26.50 5.63 -14.56
N ALA A 206 27.32 4.69 -15.03
CA ALA A 206 27.94 3.66 -14.18
C ALA A 206 28.85 4.23 -13.07
N LEU A 207 29.33 5.47 -13.18
CA LEU A 207 30.13 6.12 -12.14
C LEU A 207 29.28 6.80 -11.06
N GLN A 208 27.98 6.95 -11.29
CA GLN A 208 27.05 7.66 -10.43
C GLN A 208 25.72 6.92 -10.34
N PRO A 209 25.69 5.68 -9.80
CA PRO A 209 24.46 4.95 -9.61
C PRO A 209 23.55 5.66 -8.59
N THR A 210 22.26 5.39 -8.66
CA THR A 210 21.36 5.78 -7.57
C THR A 210 21.55 4.82 -6.41
N ILE A 211 21.94 5.35 -5.24
CA ILE A 211 22.12 4.56 -4.02
C ILE A 211 20.81 4.46 -3.26
N ILE A 212 20.37 3.25 -2.97
CA ILE A 212 19.21 2.95 -2.16
C ILE A 212 19.65 2.29 -0.86
N GLN A 213 19.28 2.88 0.27
CA GLN A 213 19.52 2.38 1.61
C GLN A 213 18.17 2.11 2.27
N ILE A 214 17.92 0.87 2.69
CA ILE A 214 16.65 0.51 3.35
C ILE A 214 16.61 1.14 4.74
N ASN A 215 15.63 2.01 5.02
CA ASN A 215 15.42 2.64 6.31
C ASN A 215 14.72 1.69 7.27
N ASP A 216 15.48 0.77 7.86
CA ASP A 216 14.95 -0.31 8.68
C ASP A 216 15.68 -0.34 10.02
N PRO A 217 15.15 0.35 11.04
CA PRO A 217 15.74 0.35 12.39
C PRO A 217 15.90 -1.06 12.98
N SER A 218 14.98 -1.98 12.66
CA SER A 218 14.93 -3.34 13.17
C SER A 218 15.83 -4.32 12.40
N GLY A 219 16.30 -3.96 11.19
CA GLY A 219 17.07 -4.85 10.32
C GLY A 219 16.27 -6.05 9.80
N ARG A 220 14.96 -5.88 9.61
CA ARG A 220 14.03 -6.90 9.10
C ARG A 220 14.30 -7.32 7.66
N PHE A 221 14.63 -6.39 6.78
CA PHE A 221 14.84 -6.60 5.35
C PHE A 221 16.30 -6.47 4.94
N GLY A 222 17.19 -6.17 5.89
CA GLY A 222 18.63 -6.08 5.65
C GLY A 222 19.39 -5.71 6.91
N ARG A 223 20.47 -4.95 6.77
CA ARG A 223 21.21 -4.44 7.91
C ARG A 223 20.38 -3.38 8.66
N PRO A 224 20.45 -3.31 10.00
CA PRO A 224 19.75 -2.29 10.76
C PRO A 224 20.38 -0.92 10.49
N GLN A 225 19.57 0.02 10.01
CA GLN A 225 19.99 1.37 9.69
C GLN A 225 18.79 2.32 9.65
N SER A 226 18.93 3.56 10.14
CA SER A 226 17.83 4.52 10.10
C SER A 226 18.31 5.98 10.07
N PRO A 227 18.39 6.59 8.87
CA PRO A 227 18.67 8.02 8.72
C PRO A 227 17.62 8.90 9.41
N ASP A 228 16.34 8.53 9.34
CA ASP A 228 15.23 9.14 10.09
C ASP A 228 14.14 8.09 10.38
N PRO A 229 13.93 7.68 11.65
CA PRO A 229 12.96 6.66 12.01
C PRO A 229 11.49 7.00 11.69
N ARG A 230 11.15 8.28 11.47
CA ARG A 230 9.79 8.67 11.09
C ARG A 230 9.39 8.10 9.73
N PHE A 231 10.37 7.92 8.83
CA PHE A 231 10.18 7.42 7.46
C PHE A 231 10.77 6.02 7.29
N SER A 232 10.74 5.19 8.34
CA SER A 232 11.20 3.81 8.25
C SER A 232 10.27 2.96 7.39
N VAL A 233 10.73 1.78 7.00
CA VAL A 233 9.87 0.68 6.57
C VAL A 233 8.78 0.40 7.62
N ASP A 234 7.66 -0.11 7.16
CA ASP A 234 6.71 -0.81 8.02
C ASP A 234 7.27 -2.22 8.21
N ASP A 235 7.65 -2.54 9.45
CA ASP A 235 8.29 -3.81 9.76
C ASP A 235 7.26 -4.89 10.18
N ALA A 236 5.98 -4.54 10.32
CA ALA A 236 4.90 -5.52 10.50
C ALA A 236 4.40 -6.09 9.16
N ASN A 237 4.65 -5.38 8.05
CA ASN A 237 4.22 -5.72 6.71
C ASN A 237 5.40 -5.85 5.73
N PRO A 238 5.29 -6.63 4.63
CA PRO A 238 6.36 -6.74 3.64
C PRO A 238 6.40 -5.50 2.74
N THR A 239 6.93 -4.36 3.22
CA THR A 239 7.14 -3.13 2.42
C THR A 239 8.37 -3.19 1.50
N ILE A 240 9.24 -4.16 1.74
CA ILE A 240 10.33 -4.56 0.85
C ILE A 240 9.95 -5.93 0.28
N HIS A 241 9.49 -5.98 -0.97
CA HIS A 241 8.83 -7.16 -1.51
C HIS A 241 8.97 -7.30 -3.03
N ALA A 242 8.63 -8.48 -3.55
CA ALA A 242 8.42 -8.73 -4.97
C ALA A 242 7.01 -8.29 -5.38
N ALA A 243 6.73 -8.13 -6.68
CA ALA A 243 5.43 -7.66 -7.20
C ALA A 243 4.22 -8.53 -6.77
N THR A 244 4.47 -9.77 -6.32
CA THR A 244 3.47 -10.68 -5.75
C THR A 244 3.16 -10.43 -4.27
N GLY A 245 3.92 -9.57 -3.59
CA GLY A 245 3.91 -9.35 -2.14
C GLY A 245 4.86 -10.26 -1.36
N TYR A 246 5.67 -11.10 -2.03
CA TYR A 246 6.63 -11.95 -1.35
C TYR A 246 7.77 -11.13 -0.72
N PRO A 247 8.11 -11.31 0.56
CA PRO A 247 9.09 -10.47 1.24
C PRO A 247 10.52 -10.67 0.68
N MET A 248 11.16 -9.55 0.37
CA MET A 248 12.51 -9.50 -0.20
C MET A 248 13.51 -8.91 0.80
N CYS A 249 14.80 -9.12 0.56
CA CYS A 249 15.84 -8.68 1.49
C CYS A 249 17.18 -8.40 0.81
N VAL A 250 18.03 -7.62 1.49
CA VAL A 250 19.45 -7.49 1.17
C VAL A 250 20.24 -8.35 2.16
N PRO A 251 21.09 -9.28 1.69
CA PRO A 251 21.92 -10.09 2.58
C PRO A 251 22.80 -9.25 3.52
N ARG A 252 22.85 -9.66 4.78
CA ARG A 252 23.60 -8.99 5.86
C ARG A 252 25.04 -9.47 5.98
N THR A 253 25.37 -10.57 5.30
CA THR A 253 26.72 -11.15 5.28
C THR A 253 27.48 -10.62 4.06
N VAL A 254 28.77 -10.32 4.24
CA VAL A 254 29.66 -9.96 3.12
C VAL A 254 30.12 -11.18 2.32
N SER A 255 30.06 -12.35 2.92
CA SER A 255 30.45 -13.64 2.34
C SER A 255 29.66 -14.76 2.99
N GLY A 256 29.31 -15.78 2.21
CA GLY A 256 28.47 -16.89 2.69
C GLY A 256 26.99 -16.55 2.72
N ASP A 257 26.17 -17.57 2.96
CA ASP A 257 24.71 -17.44 2.93
C ASP A 257 24.17 -16.71 4.17
N ASP A 258 23.19 -15.84 4.00
CA ASP A 258 22.49 -15.18 5.11
C ASP A 258 21.29 -16.04 5.53
N ALA A 259 21.29 -16.51 6.78
CA ALA A 259 20.23 -17.38 7.30
C ALA A 259 18.83 -16.74 7.29
N LEU A 260 18.72 -15.40 7.29
CA LEU A 260 17.46 -14.66 7.21
C LEU A 260 17.15 -14.17 5.79
N CYS A 261 18.13 -14.22 4.90
CA CYS A 261 18.03 -13.81 3.49
C CYS A 261 18.73 -14.83 2.57
N PRO A 262 18.30 -16.10 2.56
CA PRO A 262 19.08 -17.17 1.98
C PRO A 262 19.06 -17.17 0.45
N GLN A 263 20.22 -17.41 -0.16
CA GLN A 263 20.42 -17.46 -1.61
C GLN A 263 19.53 -18.50 -2.30
N LYS A 264 19.21 -19.61 -1.61
CA LYS A 264 18.32 -20.67 -2.14
C LYS A 264 16.91 -20.13 -2.47
N ASN A 265 16.49 -19.02 -1.85
CA ASN A 265 15.21 -18.39 -2.12
C ASN A 265 15.19 -17.58 -3.43
N ARG A 266 16.34 -17.45 -4.10
CA ARG A 266 16.47 -17.01 -5.50
C ARG A 266 17.10 -18.13 -6.33
N PRO A 267 16.31 -19.12 -6.76
CA PRO A 267 16.83 -20.27 -7.50
C PRO A 267 17.41 -19.86 -8.85
N LYS A 268 18.53 -20.50 -9.23
CA LYS A 268 19.15 -20.34 -10.54
C LYS A 268 18.37 -21.08 -11.61
N VAL A 269 18.23 -20.47 -12.79
CA VAL A 269 17.54 -21.08 -13.94
C VAL A 269 18.20 -22.42 -14.30
N VAL A 270 19.52 -22.40 -14.45
CA VAL A 270 20.34 -23.57 -14.79
C VAL A 270 21.22 -23.93 -13.60
N THR A 271 21.31 -25.22 -13.28
CA THR A 271 22.32 -25.77 -12.36
C THR A 271 23.17 -26.81 -13.12
N PRO A 272 24.26 -27.34 -12.54
CA PRO A 272 25.01 -28.41 -13.19
C PRO A 272 24.18 -29.66 -13.55
N THR A 273 23.01 -29.84 -12.92
CA THR A 273 22.17 -31.04 -13.07
C THR A 273 20.81 -30.79 -13.73
N THR A 274 20.41 -29.53 -13.94
CA THR A 274 19.09 -29.19 -14.50
C THR A 274 19.15 -27.98 -15.44
N THR A 275 18.32 -28.00 -16.49
CA THR A 275 18.26 -26.95 -17.50
C THR A 275 17.18 -25.89 -17.23
N ASN A 276 16.24 -26.15 -16.32
CA ASN A 276 15.25 -25.17 -15.83
C ASN A 276 14.76 -25.55 -14.42
N ASN A 277 15.07 -24.73 -13.41
CA ASN A 277 14.56 -24.88 -12.03
C ASN A 277 13.41 -23.94 -11.68
N CYS A 278 12.93 -23.13 -12.62
CA CYS A 278 11.85 -22.18 -12.38
C CYS A 278 10.51 -22.92 -12.40
N ARG A 279 10.12 -23.45 -11.24
CA ARG A 279 8.87 -24.20 -11.07
C ARG A 279 7.67 -23.33 -11.43
N ASN A 280 6.74 -23.82 -12.26
CA ASN A 280 5.55 -23.09 -12.71
C ASN A 280 4.24 -23.62 -12.08
N PHE A 281 3.07 -23.08 -12.44
CA PHE A 281 1.78 -23.46 -11.84
C PHE A 281 1.39 -24.90 -12.18
N SER A 282 1.56 -25.32 -13.43
CA SER A 282 1.30 -26.70 -13.86
C SER A 282 2.14 -27.71 -13.08
N GLN A 283 3.45 -27.44 -12.91
CA GLN A 283 4.35 -28.24 -12.08
C GLN A 283 4.03 -28.16 -10.58
N ALA A 284 3.30 -27.12 -10.16
CA ALA A 284 2.76 -27.00 -8.82
C ALA A 284 1.45 -27.78 -8.61
N GLY A 285 0.95 -28.46 -9.65
CA GLY A 285 -0.31 -29.20 -9.60
C GLY A 285 -1.53 -28.29 -9.50
N VAL A 286 -1.41 -27.05 -9.99
CA VAL A 286 -2.48 -26.05 -9.93
C VAL A 286 -2.89 -25.71 -11.36
N THR A 287 -4.20 -25.63 -11.60
CA THR A 287 -4.74 -25.12 -12.87
C THR A 287 -4.22 -23.69 -13.06
N PRO A 288 -3.62 -23.37 -14.23
CA PRO A 288 -3.13 -22.02 -14.48
C PRO A 288 -4.24 -20.97 -14.29
N PRO A 289 -3.91 -19.78 -13.77
CA PRO A 289 -4.83 -18.66 -13.71
C PRO A 289 -5.29 -18.25 -15.13
N ALA A 290 -6.33 -17.43 -15.22
CA ALA A 290 -6.87 -16.95 -16.49
C ALA A 290 -5.84 -16.20 -17.35
N SER A 291 -4.84 -15.60 -16.72
CA SER A 291 -3.68 -14.97 -17.39
C SER A 291 -2.71 -15.97 -18.04
N GLY A 292 -2.89 -17.28 -17.82
CA GLY A 292 -2.04 -18.34 -18.33
C GLY A 292 -0.90 -18.73 -17.39
N GLU A 293 0.02 -19.52 -17.94
CA GLU A 293 1.19 -20.05 -17.23
C GLU A 293 2.28 -18.99 -17.03
N LEU A 294 3.19 -19.23 -16.08
CA LEU A 294 4.39 -18.38 -15.92
C LEU A 294 5.25 -18.39 -17.18
N SER A 295 5.81 -17.23 -17.52
CA SER A 295 6.68 -17.08 -18.68
C SER A 295 7.99 -17.85 -18.46
N PRO A 296 8.51 -18.54 -19.48
CA PRO A 296 9.80 -19.21 -19.38
C PRO A 296 10.91 -18.17 -19.17
N PRO A 297 12.00 -18.54 -18.48
CA PRO A 297 13.15 -17.66 -18.29
C PRO A 297 13.77 -17.27 -19.64
N ALA A 298 14.25 -16.03 -19.74
CA ALA A 298 14.92 -15.55 -20.94
C ALA A 298 16.27 -16.27 -21.15
N LEU A 299 16.74 -16.32 -22.40
CA LEU A 299 18.06 -16.90 -22.72
C LEU A 299 19.16 -16.14 -21.97
N GLY A 300 20.02 -16.88 -21.25
CA GLY A 300 21.12 -16.31 -20.47
C GLY A 300 20.71 -15.76 -19.10
N GLN A 301 19.43 -15.85 -18.71
CA GLN A 301 18.96 -15.45 -17.40
C GLN A 301 19.56 -16.35 -16.30
N VAL A 302 20.17 -15.73 -15.29
CA VAL A 302 20.87 -16.46 -14.21
C VAL A 302 19.90 -16.97 -13.15
N TYR A 303 19.02 -16.11 -12.65
CA TYR A 303 18.05 -16.41 -11.59
C TYR A 303 16.63 -16.42 -12.12
N CYS A 304 15.77 -17.28 -11.57
CA CYS A 304 14.35 -17.30 -11.93
C CYS A 304 13.69 -15.95 -11.63
N SER A 305 13.04 -15.35 -12.63
CA SER A 305 12.26 -14.11 -12.48
C SER A 305 10.80 -14.39 -12.15
N GLN A 306 10.32 -15.61 -12.40
CA GLN A 306 9.00 -16.09 -12.05
C GLN A 306 9.09 -17.56 -11.61
N PHE A 307 8.54 -17.91 -10.45
CA PHE A 307 8.50 -19.31 -9.97
C PHE A 307 7.52 -19.52 -8.81
N VAL A 308 7.11 -20.77 -8.60
CA VAL A 308 6.22 -21.23 -7.52
C VAL A 308 7.00 -22.06 -6.51
N MET A 309 7.12 -21.57 -5.28
CA MET A 309 7.73 -22.31 -4.18
C MET A 309 6.86 -23.51 -3.78
N LYS A 310 7.50 -24.62 -3.40
CA LYS A 310 6.81 -25.75 -2.75
C LYS A 310 6.37 -25.34 -1.34
N ARG A 311 5.21 -25.80 -0.86
CA ARG A 311 4.80 -25.59 0.55
C ARG A 311 5.84 -26.19 1.49
N PHE A 312 6.09 -25.57 2.64
CA PHE A 312 7.16 -26.00 3.54
C PHE A 312 7.06 -27.48 3.97
N SER A 313 5.83 -27.97 4.18
CA SER A 313 5.52 -29.34 4.58
C SER A 313 5.48 -30.36 3.43
N ASP A 314 5.86 -29.99 2.21
CA ASP A 314 5.89 -30.92 1.08
C ASP A 314 7.00 -31.96 1.26
N ALA A 315 6.63 -33.24 1.30
CA ALA A 315 7.55 -34.36 1.46
C ALA A 315 8.55 -34.49 0.30
N ALA A 316 8.24 -33.92 -0.88
CA ALA A 316 9.12 -33.91 -2.04
C ALA A 316 10.13 -32.73 -2.01
N ARG A 317 10.22 -31.99 -0.89
CA ARG A 317 11.24 -30.95 -0.73
C ARG A 317 12.61 -31.52 -0.45
N THR A 318 13.61 -30.82 -0.97
CA THR A 318 15.03 -31.01 -0.75
C THR A 318 15.61 -29.78 -0.06
N ALA A 319 16.82 -29.89 0.49
CA ALA A 319 17.50 -28.75 1.14
C ALA A 319 17.79 -27.58 0.18
N ALA A 320 17.85 -27.84 -1.13
CA ALA A 320 18.08 -26.83 -2.16
C ALA A 320 16.79 -26.13 -2.63
N ASP A 321 15.61 -26.64 -2.27
CA ASP A 321 14.35 -26.00 -2.66
C ASP A 321 14.17 -24.67 -1.90
N PRO A 322 13.69 -23.61 -2.59
CA PRO A 322 13.35 -22.33 -1.96
C PRO A 322 12.40 -22.54 -0.77
N ASP A 323 12.65 -21.89 0.36
CA ASP A 323 11.88 -22.01 1.59
C ASP A 323 10.83 -20.90 1.68
N PRO A 324 9.52 -21.20 1.58
CA PRO A 324 8.48 -20.17 1.61
C PRO A 324 8.39 -19.45 2.95
N THR A 325 9.05 -19.93 4.01
CA THR A 325 9.07 -19.31 5.34
C THR A 325 10.25 -18.33 5.55
N GLN A 326 11.08 -18.10 4.54
CA GLN A 326 12.22 -17.18 4.60
C GLN A 326 12.10 -16.06 3.55
N GLN A 327 12.82 -14.95 3.71
CA GLN A 327 12.82 -13.88 2.71
C GLN A 327 13.64 -14.30 1.47
N ALA A 328 13.47 -13.60 0.34
CA ALA A 328 14.28 -13.84 -0.86
C ALA A 328 15.24 -12.68 -1.13
N PRO A 329 16.53 -12.93 -1.41
CA PRO A 329 17.47 -11.86 -1.71
C PRO A 329 17.13 -11.10 -3.00
N PHE A 330 17.41 -9.81 -3.03
CA PHE A 330 17.56 -9.09 -4.30
C PHE A 330 18.81 -9.59 -5.03
N GLU A 331 18.78 -9.56 -6.36
CA GLU A 331 19.90 -9.94 -7.22
C GLU A 331 20.26 -8.82 -8.20
N VAL A 332 21.53 -8.78 -8.60
CA VAL A 332 21.97 -7.91 -9.70
C VAL A 332 21.21 -8.29 -10.97
N GLY A 333 20.66 -7.29 -11.66
CA GLY A 333 19.79 -7.44 -12.83
C GLY A 333 18.29 -7.46 -12.51
N ASP A 334 17.88 -7.46 -11.23
CA ASP A 334 16.48 -7.25 -10.88
C ASP A 334 16.05 -5.81 -11.20
N PHE A 335 14.87 -5.66 -11.80
CA PHE A 335 14.25 -4.36 -11.95
C PHE A 335 13.43 -4.05 -10.70
N ILE A 336 13.74 -2.95 -10.03
CA ILE A 336 13.04 -2.51 -8.84
C ILE A 336 12.40 -1.14 -9.05
N SER A 337 11.29 -0.90 -8.34
CA SER A 337 10.79 0.43 -8.03
C SER A 337 11.03 0.71 -6.55
N TYR A 338 11.37 1.94 -6.20
CA TYR A 338 11.65 2.33 -4.82
C TYR A 338 11.00 3.67 -4.51
N ALA A 339 10.73 3.90 -3.23
CA ALA A 339 10.27 5.18 -2.70
C ALA A 339 10.92 5.43 -1.33
N GLY A 340 11.27 6.70 -1.07
CA GLY A 340 11.98 7.07 0.15
C GLY A 340 12.25 8.56 0.30
N THR A 341 13.08 8.87 1.29
CA THR A 341 13.54 10.23 1.59
C THR A 341 14.95 10.41 1.01
N LEU A 342 15.19 11.50 0.29
CA LEU A 342 16.51 11.85 -0.26
C LEU A 342 17.40 12.46 0.83
N PHE A 343 18.59 11.89 1.05
CA PHE A 343 19.57 12.34 2.02
C PHE A 343 20.90 12.71 1.37
N LYS A 344 21.51 13.80 1.86
CA LYS A 344 22.79 14.26 1.34
C LYS A 344 23.87 13.39 1.92
N SER A 345 24.83 13.03 1.08
CA SER A 345 26.05 12.41 1.56
C SER A 345 26.77 13.37 2.52
N THR A 346 27.11 12.88 3.71
CA THR A 346 27.90 13.64 4.70
C THR A 346 29.39 13.60 4.38
N THR A 347 29.81 12.70 3.48
CA THR A 347 31.19 12.57 3.00
C THR A 347 31.31 13.21 1.62
N ALA A 348 32.29 14.10 1.43
CA ALA A 348 32.52 14.73 0.14
C ALA A 348 32.94 13.68 -0.90
N GLY A 349 32.28 13.68 -2.07
CA GLY A 349 32.59 12.76 -3.17
C GLY A 349 31.84 11.42 -3.14
N THR A 350 31.06 11.14 -2.09
CA THR A 350 30.08 10.03 -2.11
C THR A 350 28.73 10.53 -2.65
N PRO A 351 28.00 9.71 -3.42
CA PRO A 351 26.69 10.11 -3.94
C PRO A 351 25.67 10.29 -2.81
N ASP A 352 24.68 11.12 -3.07
CA ASP A 352 23.46 11.19 -2.25
C ASP A 352 22.69 9.87 -2.37
N TYR A 353 21.81 9.61 -1.41
CA TYR A 353 21.12 8.33 -1.34
C TYR A 353 19.64 8.47 -0.98
N ILE A 354 18.85 7.50 -1.42
CA ILE A 354 17.45 7.35 -1.04
C ILE A 354 17.37 6.43 0.19
N SER A 355 16.92 6.99 1.30
CA SER A 355 16.52 6.27 2.50
C SER A 355 15.12 5.67 2.25
N ALA A 356 15.07 4.45 1.73
CA ALA A 356 13.86 3.81 1.24
C ALA A 356 13.01 3.22 2.37
N HIS A 357 11.72 3.54 2.36
CA HIS A 357 10.71 2.86 3.18
C HIS A 357 9.97 1.77 2.39
N THR A 358 10.09 1.77 1.06
CA THR A 358 9.40 0.81 0.19
C THR A 358 10.26 0.47 -1.01
N ILE A 359 10.33 -0.81 -1.35
CA ILE A 359 10.97 -1.33 -2.57
C ILE A 359 10.10 -2.47 -3.11
N GLU A 360 9.72 -2.38 -4.38
CA GLU A 360 9.04 -3.44 -5.12
C GLU A 360 9.95 -3.98 -6.22
N ALA A 361 10.24 -5.29 -6.19
CA ALA A 361 10.93 -5.98 -7.27
C ALA A 361 9.93 -6.47 -8.32
N ASN A 362 10.19 -6.24 -9.60
CA ASN A 362 9.42 -6.81 -10.70
C ASN A 362 9.77 -8.31 -10.91
N ILE A 363 9.40 -9.12 -9.92
CA ILE A 363 9.69 -10.56 -9.81
C ILE A 363 8.39 -11.28 -9.40
N GLY A 364 8.09 -12.39 -10.06
CA GLY A 364 6.93 -13.23 -9.79
C GLY A 364 7.24 -14.38 -8.82
N ILE A 365 7.35 -14.11 -7.53
CA ILE A 365 7.55 -15.17 -6.51
C ILE A 365 6.21 -15.59 -5.93
N TYR A 366 5.78 -16.82 -6.21
CA TYR A 366 4.52 -17.37 -5.71
C TYR A 366 4.78 -18.42 -4.64
N THR A 367 3.92 -18.47 -3.62
CA THR A 367 3.89 -19.60 -2.69
C THR A 367 2.99 -20.69 -3.26
N GLN A 368 3.10 -21.91 -2.74
CA GLN A 368 2.26 -23.02 -3.22
C GLN A 368 0.77 -22.64 -3.06
N PRO A 369 0.01 -22.53 -4.17
CA PRO A 369 -1.35 -22.00 -4.09
C PRO A 369 -2.27 -22.87 -3.22
N GLY A 370 -3.14 -22.22 -2.44
CA GLY A 370 -4.01 -22.87 -1.46
C GLY A 370 -3.30 -23.36 -0.19
N SER A 371 -2.10 -22.87 0.11
CA SER A 371 -1.35 -23.27 1.31
C SER A 371 -0.65 -22.08 1.99
N GLN A 372 -0.25 -22.29 3.24
CA GLN A 372 0.52 -21.31 4.02
C GLN A 372 2.03 -21.65 4.01
N PRO A 373 2.93 -20.65 4.11
CA PRO A 373 2.62 -19.23 4.18
C PRO A 373 2.16 -18.65 2.83
N SER A 374 1.40 -17.55 2.91
CA SER A 374 1.05 -16.69 1.79
C SER A 374 1.37 -15.25 2.21
N TYR A 375 1.78 -14.40 1.27
CA TYR A 375 2.10 -13.01 1.58
C TYR A 375 1.24 -12.09 0.73
N LEU A 376 0.96 -10.91 1.27
CA LEU A 376 0.14 -9.89 0.64
C LEU A 376 0.94 -8.60 0.57
N ALA A 377 0.58 -7.74 -0.38
CA ALA A 377 0.98 -6.34 -0.40
C ALA A 377 -0.24 -5.52 -0.81
N ILE A 378 -0.36 -4.29 -0.29
CA ILE A 378 -1.43 -3.36 -0.64
C ILE A 378 -0.85 -2.27 -1.54
N GLY A 379 -1.55 -2.00 -2.64
CA GLY A 379 -1.27 -0.90 -3.54
C GLY A 379 -2.21 0.27 -3.29
N GLU A 380 -2.83 0.78 -4.35
CA GLU A 380 -3.78 1.88 -4.28
C GLU A 380 -5.06 1.47 -3.54
N PHE A 381 -5.53 2.29 -2.61
CA PHE A 381 -6.86 2.11 -2.03
C PHE A 381 -7.45 3.40 -1.45
N GLY A 382 -8.77 3.48 -1.47
CA GLY A 382 -9.55 4.58 -0.91
C GLY A 382 -10.96 4.15 -0.56
N ILE A 383 -11.55 4.82 0.42
CA ILE A 383 -12.89 4.54 0.93
C ILE A 383 -13.67 5.84 1.13
N GLY A 384 -14.93 5.85 0.74
CA GLY A 384 -15.76 7.04 0.95
C GLY A 384 -16.24 7.18 2.39
N THR A 385 -16.38 8.42 2.83
CA THR A 385 -16.99 8.74 4.12
C THR A 385 -18.49 8.54 3.95
N ALA A 386 -19.03 7.56 4.66
CA ALA A 386 -20.37 7.02 4.45
C ALA A 386 -21.51 7.93 4.95
N ASP A 387 -21.49 9.23 4.59
CA ASP A 387 -22.61 10.14 4.82
C ASP A 387 -23.83 9.63 4.04
N PRO A 388 -24.93 9.26 4.71
CA PRO A 388 -26.13 8.77 4.04
C PRO A 388 -27.01 9.92 3.52
N ALA A 389 -26.75 11.16 3.90
CA ALA A 389 -27.62 12.28 3.63
C ALA A 389 -27.34 12.92 2.26
N ALA A 390 -28.38 13.09 1.45
CA ALA A 390 -28.30 13.85 0.20
C ALA A 390 -28.18 15.38 0.41
N THR A 391 -28.23 15.83 1.66
CA THR A 391 -28.13 17.23 2.05
C THR A 391 -27.17 17.33 3.24
N ALA A 392 -26.13 18.16 3.08
CA ALA A 392 -25.16 18.44 4.11
C ALA A 392 -25.80 19.18 5.29
N ILE A 393 -25.09 19.24 6.42
CA ILE A 393 -25.58 19.88 7.64
C ILE A 393 -25.86 21.38 7.48
N ASN A 394 -25.20 22.03 6.51
CA ASN A 394 -25.40 23.43 6.12
C ASN A 394 -26.52 23.63 5.08
N GLY A 395 -27.34 22.59 4.83
CA GLY A 395 -28.48 22.66 3.92
C GLY A 395 -28.15 22.55 2.43
N VAL A 396 -26.87 22.44 2.05
CA VAL A 396 -26.44 22.30 0.66
C VAL A 396 -26.65 20.86 0.17
N ALA A 397 -27.14 20.69 -1.06
CA ALA A 397 -27.25 19.36 -1.65
C ALA A 397 -25.85 18.79 -1.95
N GLN A 398 -25.63 17.53 -1.59
CA GLN A 398 -24.33 16.87 -1.72
C GLN A 398 -24.44 15.52 -2.43
N GLU A 399 -23.38 15.16 -3.16
CA GLU A 399 -23.13 13.81 -3.63
C GLU A 399 -22.27 13.08 -2.59
N THR A 400 -22.79 11.97 -2.07
CA THR A 400 -22.05 11.10 -1.15
C THR A 400 -21.57 9.85 -1.88
N GLN A 401 -20.42 9.34 -1.46
CA GLN A 401 -19.79 8.20 -2.12
C GLN A 401 -19.68 7.01 -1.17
N ASP A 402 -20.62 6.08 -1.25
CA ASP A 402 -20.49 4.77 -0.61
C ASP A 402 -19.68 3.84 -1.53
N ARG A 403 -18.37 4.13 -1.65
CA ARG A 403 -17.45 3.44 -2.57
C ARG A 403 -16.19 2.97 -1.85
N ILE A 404 -15.63 1.87 -2.34
CA ILE A 404 -14.27 1.43 -2.01
C ILE A 404 -13.58 0.96 -3.28
N PHE A 405 -12.32 1.33 -3.41
CA PHE A 405 -11.41 0.70 -4.35
C PHE A 405 -10.17 0.25 -3.58
N LEU A 406 -9.66 -0.93 -3.91
CA LEU A 406 -8.43 -1.46 -3.34
C LEU A 406 -7.75 -2.37 -4.35
N GLU A 407 -6.45 -2.20 -4.49
CA GLU A 407 -5.55 -3.13 -5.14
C GLU A 407 -4.65 -3.80 -4.09
N ALA A 408 -4.56 -5.12 -4.16
CA ALA A 408 -3.60 -5.91 -3.43
C ALA A 408 -2.93 -6.93 -4.35
N SER A 409 -1.75 -7.38 -3.96
CA SER A 409 -1.08 -8.54 -4.54
C SER A 409 -1.06 -9.67 -3.52
N THR A 410 -1.12 -10.92 -3.99
CA THR A 410 -0.96 -12.12 -3.16
C THR A 410 -0.02 -13.13 -3.82
N THR A 411 0.80 -13.80 -3.02
CA THR A 411 1.64 -14.90 -3.48
C THR A 411 0.85 -16.20 -3.70
N ASP A 412 -0.37 -16.28 -3.15
CA ASP A 412 -1.32 -17.37 -3.34
C ASP A 412 -2.41 -16.96 -4.35
N VAL A 413 -2.26 -17.41 -5.59
CA VAL A 413 -3.18 -17.07 -6.68
C VAL A 413 -4.51 -17.82 -6.62
N LYS A 414 -4.68 -18.80 -5.72
CA LYS A 414 -5.88 -19.64 -5.69
C LYS A 414 -6.87 -19.23 -4.60
N THR A 415 -6.35 -18.80 -3.46
CA THR A 415 -7.16 -18.50 -2.29
C THR A 415 -7.79 -17.11 -2.40
N PRO A 416 -9.09 -16.95 -2.09
CA PRO A 416 -9.73 -15.64 -2.02
C PRO A 416 -9.04 -14.68 -1.07
N VAL A 417 -9.03 -13.41 -1.44
CA VAL A 417 -8.54 -12.31 -0.60
C VAL A 417 -9.73 -11.55 -0.02
N ASP A 418 -9.73 -11.33 1.28
CA ASP A 418 -10.78 -10.61 2.01
C ASP A 418 -10.25 -9.28 2.56
N ILE A 419 -11.14 -8.28 2.62
CA ILE A 419 -10.85 -6.99 3.25
C ILE A 419 -11.67 -6.87 4.52
N TYR A 420 -11.04 -6.37 5.57
CA TYR A 420 -11.65 -6.08 6.85
C TYR A 420 -11.37 -4.62 7.25
N LEU A 421 -12.39 -3.92 7.71
CA LEU A 421 -12.24 -2.66 8.44
C LEU A 421 -11.93 -2.99 9.90
N ILE A 422 -10.88 -2.40 10.47
CA ILE A 422 -10.47 -2.69 11.85
C ILE A 422 -11.16 -1.68 12.77
N ASP A 423 -12.26 -2.10 13.37
CA ASP A 423 -12.92 -1.33 14.43
C ASP A 423 -12.10 -1.46 15.72
N VAL A 424 -11.77 -0.33 16.35
CA VAL A 424 -11.00 -0.29 17.60
C VAL A 424 -11.88 0.25 18.71
N ASN A 425 -11.97 -0.48 19.82
CA ASN A 425 -12.69 0.02 21.00
C ASN A 425 -12.01 1.31 21.51
N PRO A 426 -12.74 2.44 21.61
CA PRO A 426 -12.16 3.73 21.99
C PRO A 426 -11.49 3.74 23.37
N SER A 427 -11.96 2.92 24.30
CA SER A 427 -11.41 2.83 25.65
C SER A 427 -10.28 1.80 25.74
N THR A 428 -10.57 0.55 25.35
CA THR A 428 -9.70 -0.59 25.64
C THR A 428 -8.69 -0.91 24.54
N GLY A 429 -8.90 -0.41 23.32
CA GLY A 429 -8.06 -0.73 22.16
C GLY A 429 -8.31 -2.12 21.55
N VAL A 430 -9.30 -2.86 22.06
CA VAL A 430 -9.68 -4.16 21.49
C VAL A 430 -10.14 -3.99 20.05
N GLN A 431 -9.57 -4.79 19.14
CA GLN A 431 -9.87 -4.77 17.72
C GLN A 431 -10.92 -5.81 17.35
N THR A 432 -11.84 -5.42 16.45
CA THR A 432 -12.75 -6.32 15.73
C THR A 432 -12.65 -6.07 14.22
N ASN A 433 -12.59 -7.11 13.41
CA ASN A 433 -12.29 -7.05 11.98
C ASN A 433 -13.57 -7.19 11.16
N ARG A 434 -14.24 -6.08 10.84
CA ARG A 434 -15.49 -6.08 10.08
C ARG A 434 -15.27 -6.42 8.61
N TRP A 435 -15.83 -7.55 8.16
CA TRP A 435 -15.68 -8.02 6.77
C TRP A 435 -16.45 -7.17 5.76
N VAL A 436 -15.81 -6.77 4.65
CA VAL A 436 -16.40 -5.87 3.63
C VAL A 436 -16.35 -6.39 2.20
N THR A 437 -16.06 -7.68 1.99
CA THR A 437 -16.03 -8.31 0.66
C THR A 437 -17.05 -9.44 0.47
N PRO A 438 -18.34 -9.28 0.84
CA PRO A 438 -19.37 -10.29 0.53
C PRO A 438 -19.62 -10.40 -0.98
N TYR A 439 -20.42 -11.39 -1.39
CA TYR A 439 -20.75 -11.61 -2.81
C TYR A 439 -21.37 -10.36 -3.46
N GLU A 440 -22.19 -9.62 -2.72
CA GLU A 440 -22.83 -8.39 -3.20
C GLU A 440 -21.81 -7.30 -3.54
N MET A 441 -20.60 -7.37 -2.96
CA MET A 441 -19.49 -6.47 -3.24
C MET A 441 -18.59 -6.93 -4.38
N THR A 442 -18.34 -8.24 -4.47
CA THR A 442 -17.33 -8.77 -5.39
C THR A 442 -17.91 -9.45 -6.63
N GLY A 443 -19.15 -9.94 -6.56
CA GLY A 443 -19.75 -10.82 -7.55
C GLY A 443 -19.10 -12.22 -7.59
N GLU A 444 -18.21 -12.53 -6.66
CA GLU A 444 -17.41 -13.75 -6.64
C GLU A 444 -17.90 -14.73 -5.57
N CYS A 445 -17.68 -16.02 -5.79
CA CYS A 445 -18.15 -17.06 -4.87
C CYS A 445 -19.66 -16.93 -4.57
N ASN A 446 -20.46 -17.06 -5.63
CA ASN A 446 -21.91 -16.87 -5.60
C ASN A 446 -22.62 -17.90 -4.72
N PRO A 447 -23.32 -17.48 -3.64
CA PRO A 447 -24.02 -18.38 -2.73
C PRO A 447 -25.27 -19.04 -3.34
N ALA A 448 -25.83 -18.49 -4.42
CA ALA A 448 -26.95 -19.11 -5.15
C ALA A 448 -26.50 -20.30 -6.03
N GLN A 449 -25.19 -20.46 -6.21
CA GLN A 449 -24.57 -21.62 -6.86
C GLN A 449 -23.90 -22.49 -5.78
N SER A 450 -23.58 -23.74 -6.11
CA SER A 450 -22.67 -24.52 -5.26
C SER A 450 -21.33 -23.80 -5.19
N LEU A 451 -20.91 -23.36 -4.00
CA LEU A 451 -19.62 -22.70 -3.82
C LEU A 451 -18.49 -23.60 -4.32
N ALA A 452 -17.68 -23.08 -5.24
CA ALA A 452 -16.49 -23.79 -5.71
C ALA A 452 -15.56 -24.09 -4.52
N THR A 453 -14.80 -25.18 -4.57
CA THR A 453 -13.85 -25.54 -3.50
C THR A 453 -12.82 -24.41 -3.24
N SER A 454 -12.49 -23.62 -4.26
CA SER A 454 -11.64 -22.43 -4.14
C SER A 454 -12.22 -21.34 -3.24
N CYS A 455 -13.55 -21.27 -3.06
CA CYS A 455 -14.19 -20.30 -2.17
C CYS A 455 -13.98 -20.61 -0.68
N LEU A 456 -13.45 -21.79 -0.36
CA LEU A 456 -13.21 -22.23 1.02
C LEU A 456 -14.49 -22.13 1.88
N GLY A 457 -15.63 -22.56 1.34
CA GLY A 457 -16.89 -22.65 2.08
C GLY A 457 -17.59 -21.33 2.44
N VAL A 458 -17.04 -20.18 2.04
CA VAL A 458 -17.60 -18.85 2.34
C VAL A 458 -17.89 -18.10 1.03
N SER A 459 -19.04 -17.43 0.94
CA SER A 459 -19.39 -16.59 -0.22
C SER A 459 -18.52 -15.33 -0.29
N GLY A 460 -18.46 -14.66 -1.44
CA GLY A 460 -17.66 -13.45 -1.58
C GLY A 460 -16.14 -13.68 -1.50
N GLY A 461 -15.40 -12.60 -1.28
CA GLY A 461 -13.95 -12.53 -1.42
C GLY A 461 -13.54 -12.09 -2.82
N ILE A 462 -12.28 -11.71 -2.96
CA ILE A 462 -11.68 -11.25 -4.20
C ILE A 462 -10.89 -12.42 -4.82
N THR A 463 -11.17 -12.72 -6.08
CA THR A 463 -10.57 -13.84 -6.84
C THR A 463 -9.84 -13.38 -8.11
N THR A 464 -9.73 -12.07 -8.34
CA THR A 464 -9.12 -11.49 -9.56
C THR A 464 -7.64 -11.83 -9.72
N GLN A 465 -6.96 -12.26 -8.66
CA GLN A 465 -5.61 -12.82 -8.70
C GLN A 465 -5.55 -14.12 -9.51
N ASN A 466 -6.69 -14.80 -9.68
CA ASN A 466 -6.86 -16.00 -10.48
C ASN A 466 -7.58 -15.71 -11.80
N THR A 467 -8.61 -14.87 -11.77
CA THR A 467 -9.52 -14.64 -12.93
C THR A 467 -9.12 -13.43 -13.78
N GLY A 468 -8.28 -12.55 -13.25
CA GLY A 468 -7.86 -11.31 -13.89
C GLY A 468 -6.67 -11.48 -14.85
N PRO A 469 -6.28 -10.37 -15.52
CA PRO A 469 -5.23 -10.39 -16.54
C PRO A 469 -3.81 -10.50 -15.99
N GLN A 470 -3.60 -10.26 -14.69
CA GLN A 470 -2.32 -10.46 -14.02
C GLN A 470 -2.49 -11.45 -12.86
N PRO A 471 -1.66 -12.52 -12.80
CA PRO A 471 -1.76 -13.54 -11.76
C PRO A 471 -1.10 -13.04 -10.48
N GLN A 472 -1.87 -12.82 -9.40
CA GLN A 472 -1.48 -12.26 -8.08
C GLN A 472 -2.37 -11.08 -7.68
N ARG A 473 -2.91 -10.32 -8.63
CA ARG A 473 -3.60 -9.05 -8.32
C ARG A 473 -5.04 -9.27 -7.87
N ALA A 474 -5.29 -9.06 -6.59
CA ALA A 474 -6.62 -8.95 -6.00
C ALA A 474 -7.10 -7.49 -6.10
N ARG A 475 -8.21 -7.23 -6.80
CA ARG A 475 -8.76 -5.89 -7.02
C ARG A 475 -10.24 -5.85 -6.72
N VAL A 476 -10.68 -4.85 -5.96
CA VAL A 476 -12.08 -4.48 -5.84
C VAL A 476 -12.25 -3.03 -6.29
N ARG A 477 -13.28 -2.77 -7.10
CA ARG A 477 -13.69 -1.41 -7.52
C ARG A 477 -15.20 -1.30 -7.38
N ALA A 478 -15.68 -1.17 -6.15
CA ALA A 478 -17.09 -1.09 -5.84
C ALA A 478 -17.53 0.38 -5.90
N THR A 479 -18.16 0.78 -7.01
CA THR A 479 -18.63 2.16 -7.20
C THR A 479 -19.87 2.51 -6.36
N LYS A 480 -20.59 1.51 -5.85
CA LYS A 480 -21.74 1.65 -4.93
C LYS A 480 -21.81 0.40 -4.05
N ALA A 481 -21.36 0.46 -2.81
CA ALA A 481 -21.46 -0.66 -1.89
C ALA A 481 -22.92 -0.91 -1.47
N PRO A 482 -23.25 -2.12 -0.99
CA PRO A 482 -24.48 -2.36 -0.23
C PRO A 482 -24.60 -1.36 0.92
N THR A 483 -25.78 -0.79 1.09
CA THR A 483 -26.05 0.24 2.09
C THR A 483 -25.64 -0.23 3.49
N GLY A 484 -24.86 0.59 4.19
CA GLY A 484 -24.42 0.32 5.55
C GLY A 484 -23.22 -0.61 5.66
N LEU A 485 -22.72 -1.18 4.57
CA LEU A 485 -21.56 -2.07 4.63
C LEU A 485 -20.26 -1.31 4.93
N LEU A 486 -20.06 -0.16 4.27
CA LEU A 486 -18.88 0.69 4.46
C LEU A 486 -19.11 1.83 5.47
N SER A 487 -20.29 1.89 6.10
CA SER A 487 -20.59 2.84 7.17
C SER A 487 -19.54 2.79 8.28
N GLN A 488 -19.25 3.95 8.87
CA GLN A 488 -18.21 4.11 9.89
C GLN A 488 -16.84 3.60 9.44
N PRO A 489 -16.24 4.14 8.36
CA PRO A 489 -14.95 3.67 7.87
C PRO A 489 -13.86 3.93 8.92
N THR A 490 -12.93 2.97 9.03
CA THR A 490 -11.91 2.92 10.08
C THR A 490 -10.62 3.58 9.61
N ARG A 491 -9.74 3.96 10.55
CA ARG A 491 -8.41 4.49 10.21
C ARG A 491 -7.57 3.44 9.48
N THR A 492 -7.69 2.19 9.89
CA THR A 492 -6.88 1.08 9.39
C THR A 492 -7.77 -0.01 8.81
N LEU A 493 -7.26 -0.67 7.77
CA LEU A 493 -7.86 -1.85 7.20
C LEU A 493 -6.88 -3.01 7.19
N ARG A 494 -7.41 -4.21 7.03
CA ARG A 494 -6.65 -5.45 6.93
C ARG A 494 -7.07 -6.19 5.68
N VAL A 495 -6.09 -6.58 4.88
CA VAL A 495 -6.25 -7.52 3.78
C VAL A 495 -5.77 -8.89 4.24
N VAL A 496 -6.56 -9.93 4.01
CA VAL A 496 -6.29 -11.28 4.50
C VAL A 496 -6.47 -12.29 3.38
N ALA A 497 -5.52 -13.20 3.22
CA ALA A 497 -5.70 -14.38 2.41
C ALA A 497 -6.54 -15.37 3.22
N ARG A 498 -7.70 -15.81 2.70
CA ARG A 498 -8.66 -16.63 3.45
C ARG A 498 -8.08 -17.92 4.02
N SER A 499 -6.97 -18.40 3.46
CA SER A 499 -6.21 -19.56 3.92
C SER A 499 -5.52 -19.33 5.28
N LEU A 500 -5.39 -18.07 5.75
CA LEU A 500 -4.94 -17.73 7.10
C LEU A 500 -5.84 -18.36 8.17
N CYS A 501 -7.15 -18.41 7.91
CA CYS A 501 -8.15 -18.84 8.89
C CYS A 501 -8.66 -20.26 8.70
N VAL A 502 -8.05 -21.10 7.86
CA VAL A 502 -8.43 -22.52 7.76
C VAL A 502 -8.06 -23.26 9.05
N PRO A 503 -8.97 -24.06 9.66
CA PRO A 503 -10.27 -24.53 9.16
C PRO A 503 -11.49 -23.69 9.56
N GLN A 504 -11.32 -22.56 10.27
CA GLN A 504 -12.39 -21.62 10.61
C GLN A 504 -12.86 -20.85 9.36
N MET A 505 -13.48 -21.58 8.44
CA MET A 505 -14.08 -21.12 7.20
C MET A 505 -15.50 -20.62 7.46
N THR A 506 -15.64 -19.61 8.34
CA THR A 506 -16.95 -19.04 8.68
C THR A 506 -16.92 -17.53 8.51
N ALA A 507 -18.03 -16.93 8.09
CA ALA A 507 -18.20 -15.48 8.08
C ALA A 507 -18.54 -14.90 9.47
N SER A 508 -18.43 -15.69 10.56
CA SER A 508 -18.69 -15.19 11.91
C SER A 508 -17.56 -14.25 12.36
N GLN A 509 -17.94 -13.02 12.72
CA GLN A 509 -17.04 -11.98 13.23
C GLN A 509 -16.15 -12.50 14.35
N THR A 510 -16.72 -13.20 15.34
CA THR A 510 -15.98 -13.73 16.49
C THR A 510 -14.96 -14.80 16.09
N ALA A 511 -15.29 -15.65 15.12
CA ALA A 511 -14.36 -16.68 14.63
C ALA A 511 -13.21 -16.05 13.85
N VAL A 512 -13.51 -15.08 12.98
CA VAL A 512 -12.50 -14.31 12.24
C VAL A 512 -11.57 -13.57 13.20
N ASP A 513 -12.13 -12.87 14.20
CA ASP A 513 -11.33 -12.15 15.20
C ASP A 513 -10.45 -13.10 16.01
N SER A 514 -11.00 -14.24 16.45
CA SER A 514 -10.23 -15.27 17.16
C SER A 514 -9.11 -15.84 16.28
N CYS A 515 -9.36 -16.05 14.99
CA CYS A 515 -8.34 -16.47 14.04
C CYS A 515 -7.23 -15.42 13.90
N ILE A 516 -7.60 -14.16 13.62
CA ILE A 516 -6.66 -13.06 13.36
C ILE A 516 -5.84 -12.74 14.61
N GLN A 517 -6.44 -12.78 15.81
CA GLN A 517 -5.71 -12.62 17.08
C GLN A 517 -4.63 -13.70 17.28
N ASN A 518 -4.82 -14.89 16.69
CA ASN A 518 -3.86 -15.99 16.70
C ASN A 518 -2.96 -16.02 15.46
N ALA A 519 -3.00 -15.01 14.58
CA ALA A 519 -2.23 -14.99 13.32
C ALA A 519 -0.71 -15.02 13.56
N SER A 520 -0.23 -14.55 14.72
CA SER A 520 1.19 -14.61 15.11
C SER A 520 1.78 -16.03 15.13
N ARG A 521 0.95 -17.08 15.15
CA ARG A 521 1.39 -18.47 14.93
C ARG A 521 2.05 -18.70 13.56
N LEU A 522 1.80 -17.81 12.59
CA LEU A 522 2.40 -17.80 11.26
C LEU A 522 3.44 -16.67 11.12
N THR A 523 4.16 -16.38 12.20
CA THR A 523 5.32 -15.48 12.16
C THR A 523 6.49 -16.19 11.48
N VAL A 524 6.84 -15.74 10.28
CA VAL A 524 7.89 -16.30 9.41
C VAL A 524 8.62 -15.15 8.70
N ALA A 525 9.54 -15.45 7.78
CA ALA A 525 10.23 -14.46 6.94
C ALA A 525 10.80 -13.28 7.73
N ASN A 526 11.56 -13.61 8.77
CA ASN A 526 12.17 -12.66 9.70
C ASN A 526 11.15 -11.80 10.47
N GLY A 527 10.16 -12.46 11.08
CA GLY A 527 9.22 -11.83 12.02
C GLY A 527 7.93 -11.28 11.42
N LEU A 528 7.68 -11.50 10.12
CA LEU A 528 6.45 -11.09 9.44
C LEU A 528 5.33 -12.10 9.69
N ILE A 529 4.10 -11.61 9.87
CA ILE A 529 2.94 -12.47 9.98
C ILE A 529 2.40 -12.76 8.57
N ALA A 530 2.52 -14.01 8.12
CA ALA A 530 1.99 -14.42 6.82
C ALA A 530 0.45 -14.41 6.80
N GLY A 531 -0.12 -14.23 5.61
CA GLY A 531 -1.54 -14.32 5.33
C GLY A 531 -2.33 -13.05 5.58
N GLN A 532 -1.67 -11.95 6.01
CA GLN A 532 -2.31 -10.66 6.20
C GLN A 532 -1.41 -9.48 5.80
N TYR A 533 -2.04 -8.33 5.56
CA TYR A 533 -1.40 -7.02 5.46
C TYR A 533 -2.30 -5.99 6.16
N VAL A 534 -1.74 -5.12 7.00
CA VAL A 534 -2.49 -4.06 7.71
C VAL A 534 -1.98 -2.70 7.27
N ALA A 535 -2.87 -1.80 6.85
CA ALA A 535 -2.47 -0.46 6.42
C ALA A 535 -3.44 0.62 6.91
N PRO A 536 -2.95 1.85 7.20
CA PRO A 536 -3.82 3.00 7.40
C PRO A 536 -4.41 3.47 6.06
N VAL A 537 -5.66 3.94 6.08
CA VAL A 537 -6.39 4.47 4.92
C VAL A 537 -5.85 5.84 4.51
N PHE A 538 -5.19 5.90 3.36
CA PHE A 538 -4.58 7.12 2.83
C PHE A 538 -5.56 8.04 2.09
N GLU A 539 -6.69 7.52 1.59
CA GLU A 539 -7.69 8.30 0.88
C GLU A 539 -9.08 8.08 1.48
N PHE A 540 -9.63 9.15 2.06
CA PHE A 540 -11.04 9.26 2.42
C PHE A 540 -11.76 10.14 1.41
N ILE A 541 -12.81 9.62 0.78
CA ILE A 541 -13.58 10.37 -0.21
C ILE A 541 -14.76 11.04 0.47
N PHE A 542 -14.68 12.36 0.65
CA PHE A 542 -15.70 13.16 1.30
C PHE A 542 -16.87 13.48 0.35
N PRO A 543 -18.04 13.88 0.90
CA PRO A 543 -19.13 14.39 0.07
C PRO A 543 -18.73 15.66 -0.68
N GLU A 544 -19.28 15.84 -1.87
CA GLU A 544 -19.04 17.02 -2.71
C GLU A 544 -20.34 17.74 -3.03
N GLY A 545 -20.29 19.06 -3.22
CA GLY A 545 -21.46 19.84 -3.63
C GLY A 545 -21.94 19.44 -5.03
N VAL A 546 -23.25 19.28 -5.22
CA VAL A 546 -23.81 18.81 -6.51
C VAL A 546 -23.77 19.84 -7.64
N LYS A 547 -23.53 21.12 -7.31
CA LYS A 547 -23.49 22.22 -8.29
C LYS A 547 -22.29 23.13 -8.03
N PRO A 548 -21.48 23.42 -9.06
CA PRO A 548 -20.45 24.45 -8.97
C PRO A 548 -21.07 25.82 -8.59
N GLY A 549 -20.48 26.49 -7.60
CA GLY A 549 -20.93 27.79 -7.11
C GLY A 549 -21.86 27.74 -5.89
N ASP A 550 -22.38 26.57 -5.52
CA ASP A 550 -23.04 26.38 -4.22
C ASP A 550 -22.01 26.53 -3.08
N PRO A 551 -22.44 26.85 -1.84
CA PRO A 551 -21.54 26.88 -0.71
C PRO A 551 -20.81 25.55 -0.54
N VAL A 552 -19.54 25.61 -0.13
CA VAL A 552 -18.71 24.42 0.08
C VAL A 552 -19.31 23.58 1.20
N VAL A 553 -19.45 22.27 0.97
CA VAL A 553 -19.96 21.32 1.96
C VAL A 553 -18.89 21.02 3.02
N PRO A 554 -19.25 20.77 4.27
CA PRO A 554 -18.33 20.27 5.28
C PRO A 554 -17.77 18.89 4.93
N ASN A 555 -16.53 18.63 5.33
CA ASN A 555 -15.99 17.28 5.39
C ASN A 555 -16.63 16.52 6.56
N ASP A 556 -17.22 15.37 6.27
CA ASP A 556 -17.96 14.49 7.19
C ASP A 556 -17.02 13.69 8.14
N PHE A 557 -16.31 14.39 9.03
CA PHE A 557 -15.43 13.73 9.99
C PHE A 557 -16.18 13.10 11.18
N TRP A 558 -17.43 13.50 11.45
CA TRP A 558 -18.19 13.00 12.60
C TRP A 558 -18.77 11.59 12.41
N HIS A 559 -18.77 11.07 11.17
CA HIS A 559 -19.02 9.66 10.88
C HIS A 559 -17.74 8.81 10.86
N LEU A 560 -16.56 9.39 11.10
CA LEU A 560 -15.30 8.65 11.28
C LEU A 560 -15.12 8.31 12.77
N PRO A 561 -15.40 7.07 13.22
CA PRO A 561 -15.42 6.71 14.64
C PRO A 561 -14.09 6.94 15.35
N PHE A 562 -12.97 6.73 14.64
CA PHE A 562 -11.62 6.89 15.18
C PHE A 562 -11.25 8.36 15.46
N LEU A 563 -11.87 9.32 14.76
CA LEU A 563 -11.70 10.76 15.04
C LEU A 563 -12.66 11.21 16.15
N ARG A 564 -13.91 10.74 16.09
CA ARG A 564 -14.98 11.17 17.00
C ARG A 564 -14.86 10.57 18.40
N ASN A 565 -14.44 9.32 18.52
CA ASN A 565 -14.40 8.60 19.79
C ASN A 565 -12.96 8.33 20.27
N GLY A 566 -11.98 8.35 19.37
CA GLY A 566 -10.62 7.88 19.64
C GLY A 566 -10.46 6.38 19.47
N GLU A 567 -9.26 5.88 19.76
CA GLU A 567 -8.85 4.49 19.59
C GLU A 567 -7.99 4.05 20.79
N GLY A 568 -8.54 3.22 21.69
CA GLY A 568 -7.83 2.62 22.80
C GLY A 568 -7.13 3.58 23.76
N VAL A 569 -7.77 4.67 24.17
CA VAL A 569 -7.20 5.74 25.01
C VAL A 569 -6.53 5.24 26.30
N SER A 570 -6.96 4.09 26.85
CA SER A 570 -6.36 3.45 28.04
C SER A 570 -5.11 2.61 27.75
N THR A 571 -4.72 2.47 26.49
CA THR A 571 -3.50 1.77 26.06
C THR A 571 -2.32 2.75 25.90
N PRO A 572 -1.07 2.27 25.95
CA PRO A 572 0.10 3.16 25.80
C PRO A 572 0.19 3.88 24.46
N THR A 573 -0.31 3.27 23.38
CA THR A 573 -0.23 3.82 22.02
C THR A 573 -1.57 4.37 21.50
N GLY A 574 -2.64 4.23 22.27
CA GLY A 574 -3.95 4.70 21.87
C GLY A 574 -4.15 6.19 22.08
N VAL A 575 -5.20 6.73 21.47
CA VAL A 575 -5.50 8.16 21.45
C VAL A 575 -6.98 8.41 21.77
N GLY A 576 -7.29 9.56 22.36
CA GLY A 576 -8.66 10.00 22.59
C GLY A 576 -9.35 10.56 21.34
N PRO A 577 -10.57 11.09 21.47
CA PRO A 577 -11.22 11.84 20.40
C PRO A 577 -10.44 13.11 20.05
N LEU A 578 -10.57 13.60 18.82
CA LEU A 578 -9.96 14.88 18.44
C LEU A 578 -10.55 16.02 19.29
N ASP A 579 -9.68 16.88 19.79
CA ASP A 579 -10.04 18.05 20.60
C ASP A 579 -9.15 19.25 20.24
N PRO A 580 -9.70 20.37 19.73
CA PRO A 580 -11.11 20.57 19.39
C PRO A 580 -11.55 19.66 18.23
N THR A 581 -12.86 19.40 18.12
CA THR A 581 -13.41 18.69 16.97
C THR A 581 -13.31 19.55 15.71
N PRO A 582 -13.02 18.96 14.54
CA PRO A 582 -13.07 19.67 13.26
C PRO A 582 -14.52 19.84 12.74
N TRP A 583 -15.50 20.03 13.61
CA TRP A 583 -16.91 20.29 13.29
C TRP A 583 -17.65 20.93 14.46
#